data_AF-A0A833QJC8-F1
#
_entry.id   AF-A0A833QJC8-F1
#
_cell.length_a   1.000
_cell.length_b   1.000
_cell.length_c   1.000
_cell.angle_alpha   90.00
_cell.angle_beta   90.00
_cell.angle_gamma   90.00
#
_symmetry.space_group_name_H-M   'P 1'
#
loop_
_entity.id
_entity.type
_entity.pdbx_description
1 polymer ?
#
loop_
_entity_poly.entity_id
_entity_poly.type
_entity_poly.pdbx_seq_one_letter_code
_entity_poly.pdbx_strand_id
1 'polypeptide(L)'
;MALEAEEEIMDQKKYFEDTCKPKCVRPLRSYQECVKRVKDDDSGHKHCTGQYFDFWACVDTCKTMITQKGWWRSWSHSLLRHPDVESSSPSHPNY
;
A
#
# COMPACT_ATOMS: atom_id res chain seq x y z
N MET A 1 29.91 9.39 -25.14
CA MET A 1 29.63 9.36 -23.69
C MET A 1 28.29 10.05 -23.50
N ALA A 2 27.25 9.29 -23.17
CA ALA A 2 25.94 9.81 -22.76
C ALA A 2 25.28 8.74 -21.91
N LEU A 3 25.64 8.72 -20.63
CA LEU A 3 25.03 7.92 -19.56
C LEU A 3 24.81 8.84 -18.35
N GLU A 4 24.20 10.00 -18.55
CA GLU A 4 23.83 10.90 -17.46
C GLU A 4 22.36 11.31 -17.59
N ALA A 5 21.50 10.30 -17.61
CA ALA A 5 20.10 10.43 -17.26
C ALA A 5 19.63 9.13 -16.59
N GLU A 6 20.39 8.65 -15.61
CA GLU A 6 19.86 7.68 -14.63
C GLU A 6 19.14 8.50 -13.55
N GLU A 7 17.99 9.07 -13.93
CA GLU A 7 17.00 9.56 -12.99
C GLU A 7 16.67 8.39 -12.05
N GLU A 8 16.92 8.53 -10.74
CA GLU A 8 16.65 7.47 -9.76
C GLU A 8 15.20 6.98 -9.92
N ILE A 9 15.02 5.87 -10.63
CA ILE A 9 13.72 5.21 -10.75
C ILE A 9 13.40 4.70 -9.36
N MET A 10 12.68 5.50 -8.59
CA MET A 10 12.19 5.12 -7.28
C MET A 10 11.34 3.87 -7.45
N ASP A 11 11.79 2.75 -6.86
CA ASP A 11 11.05 1.50 -6.86
C ASP A 11 9.73 1.72 -6.11
N GLN A 12 8.68 1.97 -6.89
CA GLN A 12 7.34 2.24 -6.42
C GLN A 12 6.81 1.09 -5.55
N LYS A 13 7.17 -0.16 -5.86
CA LYS A 13 6.78 -1.33 -5.07
C LYS A 13 7.42 -1.25 -3.68
N LYS A 14 8.73 -0.99 -3.61
CA LYS A 14 9.46 -0.85 -2.34
C LYS A 14 8.88 0.26 -1.46
N TYR A 15 8.59 1.42 -2.04
CA TYR A 15 7.99 2.55 -1.30
C TYR A 15 6.66 2.17 -0.64
N PHE A 16 5.74 1.56 -1.40
CA PHE A 16 4.44 1.15 -0.84
C PHE A 16 4.59 -0.01 0.13
N GLU A 17 5.45 -0.97 -0.15
CA GLU A 17 5.73 -2.07 0.76
C GLU A 17 6.20 -1.54 2.13
N ASP A 18 7.21 -0.67 2.15
CA ASP A 18 7.76 -0.13 3.40
C ASP A 18 6.78 0.80 4.14
N THR A 19 6.01 1.61 3.40
CA THR A 19 4.99 2.50 3.99
C THR A 19 3.76 1.74 4.52
N CYS A 20 3.42 0.60 3.92
CA CYS A 20 2.21 -0.16 4.22
C CYS A 20 2.45 -1.34 5.16
N LYS A 21 3.68 -1.87 5.29
CA LYS A 21 4.08 -2.87 6.30
C LYS A 21 3.52 -2.60 7.70
N PRO A 22 3.71 -1.42 8.31
CA PRO A 22 3.18 -1.14 9.66
C PRO A 22 1.65 -1.04 9.73
N LYS A 23 0.94 -0.91 8.60
CA LYS A 23 -0.53 -0.92 8.52
C LYS A 23 -1.10 -2.31 8.23
N CYS A 24 -0.28 -3.18 7.66
CA CYS A 24 -0.62 -4.54 7.24
C CYS A 24 0.02 -5.63 8.13
N VAL A 25 0.19 -5.35 9.43
CA VAL A 25 0.95 -6.21 10.36
C VAL A 25 0.32 -7.60 10.50
N ARG A 26 -1.01 -7.71 10.52
CA ARG A 26 -1.71 -8.99 10.67
C ARG A 26 -1.38 -9.98 9.53
N PRO A 27 -1.64 -9.65 8.25
CA PRO A 27 -1.29 -10.55 7.15
C PRO A 27 0.23 -10.71 6.98
N LEU A 28 1.04 -9.68 7.27
CA LEU A 28 2.51 -9.80 7.26
C LEU A 28 3.00 -10.87 8.24
N ARG A 29 2.47 -10.87 9.48
CA ARG A 29 2.83 -11.88 10.48
C ARG A 29 2.43 -13.29 10.04
N SER A 30 1.22 -13.45 9.50
CA SER A 30 0.76 -14.74 8.98
C SER A 30 1.66 -15.26 7.86
N TYR A 31 2.07 -14.39 6.93
CA TYR A 31 3.02 -14.74 5.88
C TYR A 31 4.38 -15.14 6.46
N GLN A 32 4.92 -14.39 7.42
CA GLN A 32 6.20 -14.71 8.07
C GLN A 32 6.17 -16.04 8.83
N GLU A 33 5.06 -16.35 9.52
CA GLU A 33 4.86 -17.63 10.19
C GLU A 33 4.77 -18.77 9.17
N CYS A 34 4.09 -18.57 8.04
CA CYS A 34 4.09 -19.54 6.95
C CYS A 34 5.49 -19.77 6.38
N VAL A 35 6.26 -18.71 6.11
CA VAL A 35 7.64 -18.82 5.57
C VAL A 35 8.51 -19.63 6.51
N LYS A 36 8.41 -19.42 7.83
CA LYS A 36 9.13 -20.23 8.83
C LYS A 36 8.73 -21.71 8.77
N ARG A 37 7.44 -22.00 8.60
CA ARG A 37 6.93 -23.38 8.48
C ARG A 37 7.39 -24.10 7.22
N VAL A 38 7.55 -23.37 6.11
CA VAL A 38 7.96 -23.93 4.80
C VAL A 38 9.49 -24.01 4.66
N LYS A 39 10.26 -23.25 5.45
CA LYS A 39 11.72 -23.18 5.33
C LYS A 39 12.41 -24.55 5.39
N ASP A 40 11.93 -25.44 6.24
CA ASP A 40 12.50 -26.78 6.43
C ASP A 40 11.68 -27.87 5.70
N ASP A 41 10.88 -27.49 4.70
CA ASP A 41 10.08 -28.43 3.91
C ASP A 41 10.71 -28.76 2.56
N ASP A 42 11.34 -29.93 2.46
CA ASP A 42 11.95 -30.42 1.22
C ASP A 42 10.93 -31.11 0.28
N SER A 43 9.67 -31.27 0.71
CA SER A 43 8.64 -31.96 -0.08
C SER A 43 8.26 -31.18 -1.34
N GLY A 44 8.47 -29.87 -1.36
CA GLY A 44 8.01 -28.98 -2.43
C GLY A 44 6.49 -28.83 -2.52
N HIS A 45 5.71 -29.32 -1.54
CA HIS A 45 4.24 -29.22 -1.54
C HIS A 45 3.71 -28.12 -0.61
N LYS A 46 4.50 -27.64 0.35
CA LYS A 46 4.06 -26.55 1.23
C LYS A 46 4.38 -25.19 0.59
N HIS A 47 3.38 -24.32 0.59
CA HIS A 47 3.47 -22.98 -0.01
C HIS A 47 2.78 -21.93 0.86
N CYS A 48 3.16 -20.67 0.66
CA CYS A 48 2.59 -19.51 1.36
C CYS A 48 1.78 -18.59 0.46
N THR A 49 1.37 -19.08 -0.72
CA THR A 49 0.69 -18.29 -1.76
C THR A 49 -0.54 -17.56 -1.24
N GLY A 50 -1.37 -18.21 -0.40
CA GLY A 50 -2.54 -17.56 0.22
C GLY A 50 -2.15 -16.40 1.13
N GLN A 51 -1.24 -16.63 2.08
CA GLN A 51 -0.80 -15.59 3.02
C GLN A 51 -0.06 -14.44 2.31
N TYR A 52 0.66 -14.77 1.23
CA TYR A 52 1.30 -13.78 0.36
C TYR A 52 0.23 -12.89 -0.30
N PHE A 53 -0.83 -13.46 -0.87
CA PHE A 53 -1.91 -12.69 -1.45
C PHE A 53 -2.66 -11.84 -0.42
N ASP A 54 -2.91 -12.36 0.79
CA ASP A 54 -3.53 -11.58 1.86
C ASP A 54 -2.69 -10.36 2.26
N PHE A 55 -1.37 -10.52 2.31
CA PHE A 55 -0.44 -9.42 2.58
C PHE A 55 -0.47 -8.36 1.47
N TRP A 56 -0.36 -8.78 0.20
CA TRP A 56 -0.35 -7.83 -0.92
C TRP A 56 -1.69 -7.16 -1.15
N ALA A 57 -2.82 -7.85 -0.95
CA ALA A 57 -4.14 -7.25 -1.00
C ALA A 57 -4.29 -6.10 0.04
N CYS A 58 -3.71 -6.27 1.23
CA CYS A 58 -3.65 -5.20 2.22
C CYS A 58 -2.76 -4.04 1.75
N VAL A 59 -1.59 -4.32 1.17
CA VAL A 59 -0.68 -3.28 0.65
C VAL A 59 -1.33 -2.48 -0.47
N ASP A 60 -2.03 -3.15 -1.40
CA ASP A 60 -2.77 -2.50 -2.49
C ASP A 60 -3.89 -1.61 -1.95
N THR A 61 -4.64 -2.08 -0.95
CA THR A 61 -5.63 -1.25 -0.25
C THR A 61 -4.99 -0.07 0.47
N CYS A 62 -3.82 -0.25 1.07
CA CYS A 62 -3.10 0.84 1.73
C CYS A 62 -2.59 1.88 0.72
N LYS A 63 -2.16 1.46 -0.47
CA LYS A 63 -1.76 2.35 -1.57
C LYS A 63 -2.90 3.29 -1.95
N THR A 64 -4.13 2.78 -2.10
CA THR A 64 -5.30 3.63 -2.40
C THR A 64 -5.57 4.63 -1.28
N MET A 65 -5.37 4.24 -0.01
CA MET A 65 -5.49 5.18 1.10
C MET A 65 -4.40 6.26 1.12
N ILE A 66 -3.16 5.94 0.73
CA ILE A 66 -2.06 6.92 0.70
C ILE A 66 -2.31 7.96 -0.40
N THR A 67 -2.76 7.53 -1.58
CA THR A 67 -3.07 8.45 -2.69
C THR A 67 -4.29 9.33 -2.36
N GLN A 68 -5.31 8.80 -1.67
CA GLN A 68 -6.48 9.56 -1.24
C GLN A 68 -6.20 10.53 -0.08
N LYS A 69 -5.29 10.21 0.84
CA LYS A 69 -4.92 11.12 1.95
C LYS A 69 -4.34 12.45 1.46
N GLY A 70 -3.64 12.46 0.32
CA GLY A 70 -3.17 13.69 -0.32
C GLY A 70 -4.33 14.57 -0.78
N TRP A 71 -5.32 13.97 -1.42
CA TRP A 71 -6.54 14.64 -1.87
C TRP A 71 -7.39 15.15 -0.69
N TRP A 72 -7.63 14.33 0.33
CA TRP A 72 -8.41 14.73 1.51
C TRP A 72 -7.71 15.84 2.32
N ARG A 73 -6.39 15.77 2.52
CA ARG A 73 -5.61 16.85 3.17
C ARG A 73 -5.64 18.14 2.37
N SER A 74 -5.56 18.06 1.04
CA SER A 74 -5.71 19.23 0.16
C SER A 74 -7.11 19.83 0.27
N TRP A 75 -8.15 18.99 0.28
CA TRP A 75 -9.53 19.42 0.42
C TRP A 75 -9.82 20.03 1.81
N SER A 76 -9.35 19.43 2.90
CA SER A 76 -9.48 19.99 4.26
C SER A 76 -8.78 21.34 4.41
N HIS A 77 -7.60 21.53 3.81
CA HIS A 77 -6.95 22.84 3.78
C HIS A 77 -7.74 23.89 2.99
N SER A 78 -8.42 23.48 1.90
CA SER A 78 -9.32 24.36 1.15
C SER A 78 -10.59 24.70 1.94
N LEU A 79 -11.16 23.77 2.72
CA LEU A 79 -12.32 24.04 3.60
C LEU A 79 -11.98 25.03 4.72
N LEU A 80 -10.77 24.98 5.29
CA LEU A 80 -10.32 25.95 6.29
C LEU A 80 -10.20 27.38 5.74
N ARG A 81 -10.20 27.56 4.40
CA ARG A 81 -10.13 28.87 3.73
C ARG A 81 -11.49 29.48 3.40
N HIS A 82 -12.58 28.70 3.43
CA HIS A 82 -13.94 29.15 3.09
C HIS A 82 -15.01 28.47 3.97
N PRO A 83 -15.48 29.12 5.06
CA PRO A 83 -16.39 28.50 6.03
C PRO A 83 -17.82 28.23 5.52
N ASP A 84 -18.22 28.73 4.34
CA ASP A 84 -19.63 28.69 3.88
C ASP A 84 -19.93 27.72 2.72
N VAL A 85 -19.02 26.80 2.37
CA VAL A 85 -19.34 25.75 1.37
C VAL A 85 -20.05 24.58 2.04
N GLU A 86 -21.36 24.54 1.82
CA GLU A 86 -22.26 23.47 2.23
C GLU A 86 -21.74 22.10 1.79
N SER A 87 -21.84 21.17 2.74
CA SER A 87 -21.41 19.78 2.74
C SER A 87 -21.88 18.95 1.54
N SER A 88 -21.26 19.19 0.38
CA SER A 88 -21.35 18.26 -0.74
C SER A 88 -20.42 17.10 -0.44
N SER A 89 -20.96 16.07 0.22
CA SER A 89 -20.30 14.76 0.38
C SER A 89 -19.70 14.35 -0.95
N PRO A 90 -18.40 14.03 -1.03
CA PRO A 90 -17.82 13.58 -2.29
C PRO A 90 -18.43 12.22 -2.66
N SER A 91 -19.14 12.17 -3.77
CA SER A 91 -19.39 10.92 -4.47
C SER A 91 -18.02 10.28 -4.73
N HIS A 92 -17.86 9.05 -4.25
CA HIS A 92 -16.70 8.23 -4.56
C HIS A 92 -16.48 8.26 -6.08
N PRO A 93 -15.25 8.40 -6.59
CA PRO A 93 -15.00 8.16 -7.99
C PRO A 93 -15.45 6.72 -8.27
N ASN A 94 -16.52 6.57 -9.04
CA ASN A 94 -16.90 5.29 -9.60
C ASN A 94 -15.68 4.77 -10.37
N TYR A 95 -15.18 3.61 -9.94
CA TYR A 95 -14.39 2.77 -10.82
C TYR A 95 -15.36 2.02 -11.73
#